data_AF-A0A444VK92-F1
#
_entry.id   AF-A0A444VK92-F1
#
_cell.length_a   1.000
_cell.length_b   1.000
_cell.length_c   1.000
_cell.angle_alpha   90.00
_cell.angle_beta   90.00
_cell.angle_gamma   90.00
#
_symmetry.space_group_name_H-M   'P 1'
#
loop_
_entity.id
_entity.type
_entity.pdbx_description
1 polymer ?
#
loop_
_entity_poly.entity_id
_entity_poly.type
_entity_poly.pdbx_seq_one_letter_code
_entity_poly.pdbx_strand_id
1 'polypeptide(L)'
;MDFTDVENPTLSEQSVVGQPNSSAIWLSGIERNMGFVYNEMLVLAELGSDNYVNTETFFNQFLDNLEFQPADPDLRDATREVARLREMAIFGLETVGPADTEYTTAIEADYNFYLGMAYLYSAMYFPALPQEPLGPMVASAQHYQDAIAQFDVAIGLNGSETKYHLAKARANYYLGNKAAAVAAANDALAISRTFDNTVRYDAAAPDLVPNGTQSDNRFEDALYQRGTFDDLQPLPTLDFLDPKYSYLSDEEDAPIHYLKAEEALLILAEANLADSNVPAAQANLTELLELIATREVRSVDDAIEGRTEDDPGSRPDNATVVVNGRAGLVLDRQSGDVDVPSVSGTSLTAGEIAGLTADDAGLELLYRTRQEVFIAEGLRFVDMGLKLIVDENEVLQNENISAGDLGTVALIPPFIDAIKTQLDAITYDAGTGVATTAVNVNEILVANKSSEFVLPFH
;
A
#
# COMPACT_ATOMS: atom_id res chain seq x y z
N MET A 1 -5.11 43.22 24.06
CA MET A 1 -5.38 42.22 23.02
C MET A 1 -4.14 41.40 22.93
N ASP A 2 -4.27 40.13 23.26
CA ASP A 2 -3.25 39.17 22.91
C ASP A 2 -3.35 38.95 21.39
N PHE A 3 -2.25 39.10 20.68
CA PHE A 3 -2.22 38.99 19.22
C PHE A 3 -1.80 37.58 18.76
N THR A 4 -1.66 36.63 19.70
CA THR A 4 -1.36 35.22 19.40
C THR A 4 -2.59 34.32 19.39
N ASP A 5 -3.73 34.77 19.93
CA ASP A 5 -5.01 34.07 19.81
C ASP A 5 -5.69 34.46 18.49
N VAL A 6 -5.52 33.61 17.49
CA VAL A 6 -6.30 33.70 16.24
C VAL A 6 -7.53 32.81 16.41
N GLU A 7 -8.62 33.37 16.93
CA GLU A 7 -9.92 32.68 16.95
C GLU A 7 -10.53 32.81 15.54
N ASN A 8 -10.72 31.67 14.85
CA ASN A 8 -11.38 31.68 13.55
C ASN A 8 -12.85 32.13 13.75
N PRO A 9 -13.29 33.26 13.19
CA PRO A 9 -14.61 33.81 13.45
C PRO A 9 -15.75 32.96 12.85
N THR A 10 -15.45 31.89 12.13
CA THR A 10 -16.42 31.04 11.42
C THR A 10 -16.47 29.58 11.88
N LEU A 11 -15.51 29.12 12.69
CA LEU A 11 -15.48 27.75 13.21
C LEU A 11 -14.83 27.73 14.60
N SER A 12 -15.61 27.39 15.62
CA SER A 12 -15.11 27.05 16.96
C SER A 12 -15.24 25.55 17.20
N GLU A 13 -14.49 24.98 18.13
CA GLU A 13 -14.67 23.57 18.54
C GLU A 13 -16.13 23.30 18.97
N GLN A 14 -16.77 24.25 19.66
CA GLN A 14 -18.17 24.20 20.07
C GLN A 14 -19.16 24.21 18.88
N SER A 15 -18.70 24.62 17.69
CA SER A 15 -19.49 24.58 16.46
C SER A 15 -19.57 23.17 15.86
N VAL A 16 -18.75 22.22 16.33
CA VAL A 16 -18.69 20.84 15.84
C VAL A 16 -18.95 19.86 16.99
N VAL A 17 -18.18 19.93 18.08
CA VAL A 17 -18.28 19.00 19.22
C VAL A 17 -19.62 19.17 19.94
N GLY A 18 -20.31 18.05 20.16
CA GLY A 18 -21.60 18.02 20.86
C GLY A 18 -22.80 18.46 20.01
N GLN A 19 -22.59 18.73 18.71
CA GLN A 19 -23.69 18.86 17.77
C GLN A 19 -24.22 17.47 17.37
N PRO A 20 -25.51 17.34 17.00
CA PRO A 20 -26.05 16.05 16.56
C PRO A 20 -25.28 15.47 15.37
N ASN A 21 -24.94 14.18 15.43
CA ASN A 21 -24.17 13.45 14.42
C ASN A 21 -22.73 13.96 14.22
N SER A 22 -22.20 14.74 15.16
CA SER A 22 -20.81 15.20 15.11
C SER A 22 -19.82 14.03 15.04
N SER A 23 -20.10 12.89 15.67
CA SER A 23 -19.23 11.71 15.58
C SER A 23 -19.23 11.10 14.18
N ALA A 24 -20.39 11.02 13.52
CA ALA A 24 -20.48 10.51 12.15
C ALA A 24 -19.78 11.45 11.14
N ILE A 25 -19.95 12.77 11.29
CA ILE A 25 -19.28 13.76 10.44
C ILE A 25 -17.76 13.70 10.62
N TRP A 26 -17.30 13.57 11.87
CA TRP A 26 -15.88 13.41 12.16
C TRP A 26 -15.30 12.13 11.58
N LEU A 27 -16.06 11.02 11.64
CA LEU A 27 -15.68 9.76 11.00
C LEU A 27 -15.47 9.93 9.49
N SER A 28 -16.36 10.62 8.78
CA SER A 28 -16.16 10.92 7.36
C SER A 28 -14.91 11.80 7.10
N GLY A 29 -14.56 12.66 8.06
CA GLY A 29 -13.29 13.40 8.04
C GLY A 29 -12.07 12.49 8.15
N ILE A 30 -12.13 11.48 9.03
CA ILE A 30 -11.08 10.45 9.18
C ILE A 30 -10.97 9.59 7.92
N GLU A 31 -12.10 9.15 7.36
CA GLU A 31 -12.16 8.40 6.10
C GLU A 31 -11.48 9.16 4.96
N ARG A 32 -11.74 10.47 4.85
CA ARG A 32 -11.04 11.33 3.90
C ARG A 32 -9.55 11.47 4.21
N ASN A 33 -9.16 11.52 5.48
CA ASN A 33 -7.74 11.60 5.86
C ASN A 33 -6.94 10.37 5.42
N MET A 34 -7.59 9.22 5.25
CA MET A 34 -6.93 8.06 4.64
C MET A 34 -6.49 8.33 3.19
N GLY A 35 -7.23 9.14 2.44
CA GLY A 35 -6.82 9.64 1.12
C GLY A 35 -5.48 10.34 1.16
N PHE A 36 -5.31 11.26 2.09
CA PHE A 36 -4.04 11.97 2.26
C PHE A 36 -2.91 11.02 2.69
N VAL A 37 -3.17 10.11 3.64
CA VAL A 37 -2.17 9.10 4.02
C VAL A 37 -1.71 8.28 2.82
N TYR A 38 -2.62 7.84 1.95
CA TYR A 38 -2.24 7.09 0.76
C TYR A 38 -1.51 7.92 -0.28
N ASN A 39 -1.93 9.16 -0.53
CA ASN A 39 -1.23 10.04 -1.46
C ASN A 39 0.23 10.28 -1.06
N GLU A 40 0.50 10.44 0.24
CA GLU A 40 1.86 10.66 0.73
C GLU A 40 2.68 9.36 0.83
N MET A 41 2.04 8.24 1.18
CA MET A 41 2.76 6.98 1.41
C MET A 41 2.96 6.14 0.14
N LEU A 42 1.97 6.08 -0.74
CA LEU A 42 1.95 5.12 -1.84
C LEU A 42 3.02 5.42 -2.88
N VAL A 43 3.14 6.69 -3.30
CA VAL A 43 4.17 7.13 -4.24
C VAL A 43 5.55 6.74 -3.72
N LEU A 44 5.85 7.04 -2.46
CA LEU A 44 7.13 6.71 -1.84
C LEU A 44 7.38 5.19 -1.79
N ALA A 45 6.35 4.42 -1.42
CA ALA A 45 6.45 2.97 -1.35
C ALA A 45 6.71 2.34 -2.73
N GLU A 46 6.01 2.79 -3.78
CA GLU A 46 6.16 2.23 -5.12
C GLU A 46 7.50 2.63 -5.75
N LEU A 47 7.95 3.89 -5.57
CA LEU A 47 9.29 4.35 -5.97
C LEU A 47 10.42 3.57 -5.29
N GLY A 48 10.26 3.24 -4.01
CA GLY A 48 11.26 2.44 -3.28
C GLY A 48 11.18 0.95 -3.56
N SER A 49 10.30 0.49 -4.45
CA SER A 49 10.10 -0.93 -4.75
C SER A 49 10.68 -1.33 -6.10
N ASP A 50 10.51 -2.59 -6.50
CA ASP A 50 10.82 -3.08 -7.85
C ASP A 50 9.58 -3.16 -8.75
N ASN A 51 8.46 -2.51 -8.40
CA ASN A 51 7.27 -2.53 -9.25
C ASN A 51 7.41 -1.59 -10.45
N TYR A 52 7.90 -0.38 -10.19
CA TYR A 52 8.00 0.72 -11.14
C TYR A 52 9.42 1.26 -11.19
N VAL A 53 9.86 1.68 -12.38
CA VAL A 53 11.00 2.59 -12.55
C VAL A 53 10.49 4.02 -12.58
N ASN A 54 11.19 4.93 -11.91
CA ASN A 54 10.96 6.36 -12.06
C ASN A 54 11.67 6.90 -13.30
N THR A 55 10.92 7.29 -14.34
CA THR A 55 11.51 7.73 -15.61
C THR A 55 11.62 9.25 -15.73
N GLU A 56 10.92 10.00 -14.87
CA GLU A 56 10.77 11.46 -15.00
C GLU A 56 11.05 12.23 -13.71
N THR A 57 11.46 13.50 -13.82
CA THR A 57 11.94 14.29 -12.67
C THR A 57 10.88 14.83 -11.71
N PHE A 58 9.60 14.53 -11.91
CA PHE A 58 8.48 15.09 -11.13
C PHE A 58 8.30 14.42 -9.77
N PHE A 59 8.79 13.18 -9.64
CA PHE A 59 8.79 12.42 -8.40
C PHE A 59 10.20 12.27 -7.84
N ASN A 60 10.30 11.87 -6.57
CA ASN A 60 11.58 11.73 -5.89
C ASN A 60 12.53 10.74 -6.62
N GLN A 61 13.61 11.28 -7.17
CA GLN A 61 14.64 10.54 -7.92
C GLN A 61 15.61 9.75 -7.02
N PHE A 62 15.74 10.15 -5.76
CA PHE A 62 16.65 9.52 -4.82
C PHE A 62 16.08 8.21 -4.29
N LEU A 63 14.77 8.17 -4.07
CA LEU A 63 14.10 7.02 -3.46
C LEU A 63 14.11 5.78 -4.36
N ASP A 64 14.10 5.97 -5.68
CA ASP A 64 14.27 4.93 -6.70
C ASP A 64 15.60 4.15 -6.52
N ASN A 65 16.62 4.80 -5.97
CA ASN A 65 17.91 4.19 -5.60
C ASN A 65 18.03 3.89 -4.09
N LEU A 66 16.91 3.91 -3.36
CA LEU A 66 16.83 3.78 -1.91
C LEU A 66 17.73 4.78 -1.16
N GLU A 67 17.86 5.99 -1.70
CA GLU A 67 18.57 7.09 -1.05
C GLU A 67 17.58 7.98 -0.30
N PHE A 68 17.50 7.77 1.01
CA PHE A 68 16.59 8.50 1.90
C PHE A 68 17.21 9.82 2.36
N GLN A 69 16.53 10.93 2.05
CA GLN A 69 16.97 12.28 2.40
C GLN A 69 16.08 12.86 3.51
N PRO A 70 16.57 13.08 4.75
CA PRO A 70 15.74 13.56 5.85
C PRO A 70 15.02 14.90 5.58
N ALA A 71 15.60 15.73 4.72
CA ALA A 71 15.06 17.04 4.33
C ALA A 71 14.01 16.95 3.20
N ASP A 72 13.69 15.75 2.72
CA ASP A 72 12.67 15.53 1.70
C ASP A 72 11.27 15.90 2.23
N PRO A 73 10.57 16.86 1.60
CA PRO A 73 9.21 17.22 2.00
C PRO A 73 8.22 16.06 1.92
N ASP A 74 8.39 15.09 1.02
CA ASP A 74 7.45 13.98 0.89
C ASP A 74 7.53 13.04 2.13
N LEU A 75 8.74 12.83 2.69
CA LEU A 75 8.91 12.09 3.96
C LEU A 75 8.28 12.81 5.16
N ARG A 76 8.35 14.15 5.19
CA ARG A 76 7.64 14.97 6.19
C ARG A 76 6.14 14.80 6.08
N ASP A 77 5.60 14.85 4.88
CA ASP A 77 4.15 14.82 4.68
C ASP A 77 3.59 13.42 4.97
N ALA A 78 4.31 12.36 4.58
CA ALA A 78 4.05 10.96 4.96
C ALA A 78 3.95 10.76 6.49
N THR A 79 4.97 11.19 7.24
CA THR A 79 4.98 11.07 8.71
C THR A 79 3.88 11.90 9.37
N ARG A 80 3.63 13.12 8.87
CA ARG A 80 2.59 14.01 9.37
C ARG A 80 1.19 13.44 9.16
N GLU A 81 0.87 12.91 7.98
CA GLU A 81 -0.48 12.43 7.69
C GLU A 81 -0.80 11.15 8.47
N VAL A 82 0.18 10.27 8.70
CA VAL A 82 0.01 9.12 9.61
C VAL A 82 -0.24 9.58 11.06
N ALA A 83 0.52 10.57 11.54
CA ALA A 83 0.29 11.14 12.87
C ALA A 83 -1.08 11.82 12.96
N ARG A 84 -1.50 12.54 11.92
CA ARG A 84 -2.81 13.20 11.85
C ARG A 84 -3.95 12.20 11.91
N LEU A 85 -3.86 11.08 11.18
CA LEU A 85 -4.85 10.00 11.25
C LEU A 85 -5.01 9.50 12.69
N ARG A 86 -3.88 9.27 13.39
CA ARG A 86 -3.87 8.85 14.80
C ARG A 86 -4.57 9.88 15.69
N GLU A 87 -4.15 11.15 15.63
CA GLU A 87 -4.73 12.21 16.47
C GLU A 87 -6.21 12.43 16.19
N MET A 88 -6.65 12.33 14.94
CA MET A 88 -8.07 12.43 14.59
C MET A 88 -8.88 11.28 15.18
N ALA A 89 -8.36 10.05 15.14
CA ALA A 89 -9.03 8.90 15.75
C ALA A 89 -9.10 9.01 17.29
N ILE A 90 -8.00 9.43 17.94
CA ILE A 90 -7.96 9.69 19.40
C ILE A 90 -8.98 10.78 19.77
N PHE A 91 -8.99 11.90 19.06
CA PHE A 91 -9.95 12.99 19.32
C PHE A 91 -11.40 12.53 19.10
N GLY A 92 -11.63 11.66 18.12
CA GLY A 92 -12.91 10.98 17.90
C GLY A 92 -13.35 10.16 19.13
N LEU A 93 -12.45 9.32 19.65
CA LEU A 93 -12.72 8.45 20.81
C LEU A 93 -12.91 9.21 22.11
N GLU A 94 -12.08 10.22 22.36
CA GLU A 94 -12.00 10.88 23.67
C GLU A 94 -12.88 12.11 23.79
N THR A 95 -13.15 12.81 22.68
CA THR A 95 -13.83 14.11 22.70
C THR A 95 -15.10 14.12 21.85
N VAL A 96 -15.03 13.83 20.55
CA VAL A 96 -16.19 13.98 19.66
C VAL A 96 -17.27 12.96 19.96
N GLY A 97 -16.93 11.68 20.00
CA GLY A 97 -17.86 10.58 20.27
C GLY A 97 -18.58 10.77 21.62
N PRO A 98 -17.86 10.88 22.75
CA PRO A 98 -18.50 11.06 24.06
C PRO A 98 -19.39 12.30 24.19
N ALA A 99 -19.18 13.33 23.36
CA ALA A 99 -20.01 14.53 23.34
C ALA A 99 -21.25 14.42 22.45
N ASP A 100 -21.28 13.49 21.48
CA ASP A 100 -22.40 13.29 20.56
C ASP A 100 -23.46 12.35 21.16
N THR A 101 -24.71 12.79 21.18
CA THR A 101 -25.84 11.96 21.66
C THR A 101 -26.16 10.80 20.71
N GLU A 102 -25.70 10.86 19.46
CA GLU A 102 -25.89 9.82 18.43
C GLU A 102 -24.66 8.91 18.28
N TYR A 103 -23.68 8.98 19.20
CA TYR A 103 -22.50 8.12 19.17
C TYR A 103 -22.88 6.66 19.40
N THR A 104 -22.50 5.79 18.46
CA THR A 104 -22.83 4.36 18.49
C THR A 104 -21.58 3.51 18.65
N THR A 105 -21.75 2.27 19.10
CA THR A 105 -20.65 1.29 19.17
C THR A 105 -20.05 0.98 17.80
N ALA A 106 -20.80 1.16 16.71
CA ALA A 106 -20.27 1.01 15.36
C ALA A 106 -19.28 2.14 15.02
N ILE A 107 -19.63 3.39 15.32
CA ILE A 107 -18.73 4.55 15.12
C ILE A 107 -17.50 4.43 16.04
N GLU A 108 -17.69 4.01 17.29
CA GLU A 108 -16.58 3.75 18.21
C GLU A 108 -15.65 2.66 17.67
N ALA A 109 -16.20 1.58 17.10
CA ALA A 109 -15.41 0.53 16.46
C ALA A 109 -14.62 1.08 15.27
N ASP A 110 -15.21 1.94 14.45
CA ASP A 110 -14.52 2.57 13.32
C ASP A 110 -13.40 3.51 13.76
N TYR A 111 -13.59 4.30 14.83
CA TYR A 111 -12.50 5.10 15.38
C TYR A 111 -11.32 4.25 15.87
N ASN A 112 -11.61 3.14 16.57
CA ASN A 112 -10.57 2.19 16.96
C ASN A 112 -9.89 1.56 15.74
N PHE A 113 -10.65 1.23 14.68
CA PHE A 113 -10.08 0.74 13.43
C PHE A 113 -9.11 1.75 12.83
N TYR A 114 -9.48 3.03 12.68
CA TYR A 114 -8.59 4.03 12.12
C TYR A 114 -7.37 4.34 13.00
N LEU A 115 -7.52 4.28 14.33
CA LEU A 115 -6.38 4.35 15.24
C LEU A 115 -5.43 3.17 15.02
N GLY A 116 -5.99 1.96 14.87
CA GLY A 116 -5.24 0.76 14.53
C GLY A 116 -4.54 0.86 13.17
N MET A 117 -5.19 1.46 12.16
CA MET A 117 -4.58 1.69 10.84
C MET A 117 -3.40 2.67 10.92
N ALA A 118 -3.50 3.73 11.73
CA ALA A 118 -2.39 4.66 11.93
C ALA A 118 -1.15 3.96 12.56
N TYR A 119 -1.37 3.11 13.57
CA TYR A 119 -0.30 2.29 14.13
C TYR A 119 0.23 1.26 13.14
N LEU A 120 -0.65 0.61 12.37
CA LEU A 120 -0.27 -0.36 11.36
C LEU A 120 0.63 0.26 10.28
N TYR A 121 0.29 1.44 9.77
CA TYR A 121 1.15 2.13 8.78
C TYR A 121 2.44 2.66 9.39
N SER A 122 2.40 3.14 10.63
CA SER A 122 3.62 3.47 11.38
C SER A 122 4.57 2.28 11.44
N ALA A 123 4.04 1.07 11.70
CA ALA A 123 4.83 -0.15 11.76
C ALA A 123 5.29 -0.66 10.39
N MET A 124 4.43 -0.59 9.37
CA MET A 124 4.70 -1.07 8.02
C MET A 124 5.78 -0.27 7.31
N TYR A 125 5.76 1.05 7.45
CA TYR A 125 6.61 1.91 6.64
C TYR A 125 7.78 2.53 7.39
N PHE A 126 7.79 2.52 8.73
CA PHE A 126 8.85 3.15 9.51
C PHE A 126 9.48 2.18 10.51
N PRO A 127 10.79 2.28 10.81
CA PRO A 127 11.41 1.46 11.85
C PRO A 127 10.88 1.83 13.24
N ALA A 128 10.55 3.11 13.42
CA ALA A 128 9.92 3.67 14.59
C ALA A 128 9.26 5.01 14.23
N LEU A 129 8.20 5.37 14.96
CA LEU A 129 7.58 6.69 14.96
C LEU A 129 7.08 7.03 16.37
N PRO A 130 6.98 8.31 16.75
CA PRO A 130 6.31 8.71 17.99
C PRO A 130 4.82 8.36 17.95
N GLN A 131 4.27 7.97 19.09
CA GLN A 131 2.82 7.74 19.26
C GLN A 131 2.07 8.93 19.85
N GLU A 132 2.80 9.98 20.26
CA GLU A 132 2.24 11.20 20.80
C GLU A 132 3.09 12.40 20.32
N PRO A 133 2.53 13.62 20.25
CA PRO A 133 3.27 14.80 19.85
C PRO A 133 4.50 15.03 20.72
N LEU A 134 5.66 15.19 20.08
CA LEU A 134 6.96 15.35 20.75
C LEU A 134 7.32 14.20 21.72
N GLY A 135 6.71 13.04 21.55
CA GLY A 135 7.01 11.83 22.33
C GLY A 135 8.28 11.12 21.87
N PRO A 136 8.77 10.12 22.63
CA PRO A 136 9.89 9.30 22.20
C PRO A 136 9.54 8.41 20.99
N MET A 137 10.56 7.96 20.26
CA MET A 137 10.40 6.96 19.20
C MET A 137 9.84 5.65 19.75
N VAL A 138 8.78 5.14 19.14
CA VAL A 138 8.22 3.81 19.41
C VAL A 138 8.50 2.88 18.24
N ALA A 139 9.10 1.73 18.51
CA ALA A 139 9.53 0.78 17.49
C ALA A 139 8.34 0.14 16.75
N SER A 140 8.57 -0.23 15.48
CA SER A 140 7.58 -0.86 14.60
C SER A 140 6.88 -2.07 15.22
N ALA A 141 7.62 -2.93 15.91
CA ALA A 141 7.05 -4.10 16.59
C ALA A 141 5.99 -3.72 17.64
N GLN A 142 6.21 -2.62 18.37
CA GLN A 142 5.25 -2.12 19.35
C GLN A 142 4.03 -1.51 18.64
N HIS A 143 4.24 -0.74 17.57
CA HIS A 143 3.15 -0.23 16.74
C HIS A 143 2.27 -1.36 16.16
N TYR A 144 2.83 -2.48 15.71
CA TYR A 144 2.02 -3.62 15.29
C TYR A 144 1.17 -4.19 16.44
N GLN A 145 1.72 -4.29 17.65
CA GLN A 145 0.97 -4.75 18.83
C GLN A 145 -0.15 -3.78 19.19
N ASP A 146 0.11 -2.48 19.14
CA ASP A 146 -0.88 -1.45 19.42
C ASP A 146 -1.99 -1.45 18.35
N ALA A 147 -1.63 -1.65 17.08
CA ALA A 147 -2.60 -1.84 15.99
C ALA A 147 -3.52 -3.04 16.28
N ILE A 148 -2.96 -4.20 16.64
CA ILE A 148 -3.73 -5.39 16.99
C ILE A 148 -4.66 -5.11 18.18
N ALA A 149 -4.19 -4.41 19.20
CA ALA A 149 -5.01 -4.06 20.35
C ALA A 149 -6.23 -3.21 19.95
N GLN A 150 -6.06 -2.23 19.08
CA GLN A 150 -7.18 -1.42 18.60
C GLN A 150 -8.14 -2.20 17.69
N PHE A 151 -7.62 -3.08 16.82
CA PHE A 151 -8.47 -3.96 16.02
C PHE A 151 -9.27 -4.94 16.89
N ASP A 152 -8.69 -5.44 17.98
CA ASP A 152 -9.39 -6.28 18.95
C ASP A 152 -10.53 -5.53 19.65
N VAL A 153 -10.33 -4.25 19.99
CA VAL A 153 -11.41 -3.40 20.50
C VAL A 153 -12.50 -3.21 19.45
N ALA A 154 -12.14 -2.88 18.21
CA ALA A 154 -13.09 -2.71 17.11
C ALA A 154 -13.92 -3.99 16.85
N ILE A 155 -13.27 -5.16 16.83
CA ILE A 155 -13.94 -6.47 16.70
C ILE A 155 -14.85 -6.75 17.90
N GLY A 156 -14.44 -6.39 19.12
CA GLY A 156 -15.25 -6.54 20.31
C GLY A 156 -16.54 -5.71 20.28
N LEU A 157 -16.49 -4.53 19.66
CA LEU A 157 -17.61 -3.60 19.52
C LEU A 157 -18.51 -3.93 18.31
N ASN A 158 -17.92 -4.32 17.18
CA ASN A 158 -18.63 -4.67 15.94
C ASN A 158 -17.86 -5.75 15.15
N GLY A 159 -17.96 -7.01 15.61
CA GLY A 159 -17.21 -8.13 15.05
C GLY A 159 -17.66 -8.64 13.68
N SER A 160 -18.72 -8.07 13.09
CA SER A 160 -19.20 -8.44 11.75
C SER A 160 -18.53 -7.68 10.60
N GLU A 161 -17.61 -6.76 10.90
CA GLU A 161 -16.88 -5.99 9.87
C GLU A 161 -15.62 -6.73 9.39
N THR A 162 -15.57 -7.07 8.10
CA THR A 162 -14.42 -7.80 7.53
C THR A 162 -13.10 -7.02 7.61
N LYS A 163 -13.13 -5.69 7.45
CA LYS A 163 -11.92 -4.84 7.50
C LYS A 163 -11.14 -4.98 8.81
N TYR A 164 -11.82 -5.14 9.95
CA TYR A 164 -11.14 -5.24 11.24
C TYR A 164 -10.32 -6.53 11.35
N HIS A 165 -10.90 -7.65 10.92
CA HIS A 165 -10.24 -8.95 10.91
C HIS A 165 -9.10 -9.00 9.91
N LEU A 166 -9.29 -8.40 8.72
CA LEU A 166 -8.26 -8.40 7.70
C LEU A 166 -7.05 -7.53 8.09
N ALA A 167 -7.28 -6.35 8.68
CA ALA A 167 -6.21 -5.50 9.20
C ALA A 167 -5.46 -6.18 10.36
N LYS A 168 -6.18 -6.89 11.25
CA LYS A 168 -5.58 -7.73 12.28
C LYS A 168 -4.75 -8.87 11.71
N ALA A 169 -5.21 -9.51 10.63
CA ALA A 169 -4.47 -10.56 9.95
C ALA A 169 -3.15 -10.02 9.39
N ARG A 170 -3.17 -8.85 8.72
CA ARG A 170 -1.97 -8.16 8.22
C ARG A 170 -0.99 -7.82 9.35
N ALA A 171 -1.47 -7.22 10.45
CA ALA A 171 -0.60 -6.88 11.58
C ALA A 171 0.07 -8.11 12.20
N ASN A 172 -0.67 -9.21 12.37
CA ASN A 172 -0.10 -10.46 12.85
C ASN A 172 0.84 -11.13 11.84
N TYR A 173 0.54 -11.00 10.53
CA TYR A 173 1.39 -11.52 9.47
C TYR A 173 2.77 -10.89 9.54
N TYR A 174 2.87 -9.56 9.53
CA TYR A 174 4.18 -8.87 9.59
C TYR A 174 4.91 -9.01 10.93
N LEU A 175 4.22 -9.38 12.02
CA LEU A 175 4.86 -9.78 13.28
C LEU A 175 5.38 -11.22 13.28
N GLY A 176 5.10 -12.02 12.24
CA GLY A 176 5.39 -13.46 12.22
C GLY A 176 4.48 -14.29 13.13
N ASN A 177 3.37 -13.73 13.62
CA ASN A 177 2.40 -14.41 14.49
C ASN A 177 1.48 -15.34 13.67
N LYS A 178 2.06 -16.37 13.04
CA LYS A 178 1.37 -17.25 12.06
C LYS A 178 -0.01 -17.74 12.49
N ALA A 179 -0.13 -18.30 13.70
CA ALA A 179 -1.39 -18.83 14.17
C ALA A 179 -2.49 -17.77 14.31
N ALA A 180 -2.15 -16.56 14.78
CA ALA A 180 -3.08 -15.46 14.94
C ALA A 180 -3.45 -14.82 13.60
N ALA A 181 -2.49 -14.71 12.67
CA ALA A 181 -2.74 -14.24 11.31
C ALA A 181 -3.70 -15.17 10.56
N VAL A 182 -3.47 -16.49 10.64
CA VAL A 182 -4.35 -17.52 10.05
C VAL A 182 -5.75 -17.47 10.65
N ALA A 183 -5.88 -17.30 11.98
CA ALA A 183 -7.18 -17.20 12.61
C ALA A 183 -7.96 -15.96 12.09
N ALA A 184 -7.33 -14.79 12.12
CA ALA A 184 -7.96 -13.54 11.67
C ALA A 184 -8.28 -13.56 10.15
N ALA A 185 -7.43 -14.15 9.32
CA ALA A 185 -7.69 -14.33 7.89
C ALA A 185 -8.91 -15.23 7.63
N ASN A 186 -9.06 -16.34 8.37
CA ASN A 186 -10.24 -17.20 8.28
C ASN A 186 -11.51 -16.48 8.78
N ASP A 187 -11.41 -15.71 9.86
CA ASP A 187 -12.54 -14.93 10.39
C ASP A 187 -13.00 -13.88 9.37
N ALA A 188 -12.07 -13.19 8.69
CA ALA A 188 -12.39 -12.25 7.61
C ALA A 188 -13.14 -12.93 6.44
N LEU A 189 -12.61 -14.05 5.93
CA LEU A 189 -13.21 -14.81 4.82
C LEU A 189 -14.53 -15.49 5.19
N ALA A 190 -14.75 -15.78 6.48
CA ALA A 190 -16.03 -16.29 6.98
C ALA A 190 -17.15 -15.23 6.89
N ILE A 191 -16.80 -13.95 7.01
CA ILE A 191 -17.72 -12.81 6.87
C ILE A 191 -17.94 -12.47 5.39
N SER A 192 -16.86 -12.21 4.65
CA SER A 192 -16.93 -11.83 3.23
C SER A 192 -15.72 -12.36 2.44
N ARG A 193 -16.01 -13.24 1.48
CA ARG A 193 -15.00 -13.84 0.58
C ARG A 193 -14.58 -12.95 -0.57
N THR A 194 -15.35 -11.89 -0.86
CA THR A 194 -15.09 -10.96 -1.95
C THR A 194 -14.80 -9.55 -1.44
N PHE A 195 -14.43 -9.44 -0.16
CA PHE A 195 -14.21 -8.16 0.49
C PHE A 195 -13.16 -7.32 -0.24
N ASP A 196 -13.45 -6.04 -0.35
CA ASP A 196 -12.61 -5.04 -0.97
C ASP A 196 -12.92 -3.70 -0.30
N ASN A 197 -11.92 -3.18 0.42
CA ASN A 197 -11.99 -1.92 1.10
C ASN A 197 -11.13 -0.90 0.38
N THR A 198 -11.71 0.25 0.11
CA THR A 198 -11.11 1.26 -0.74
C THR A 198 -11.00 2.61 -0.06
N VAL A 199 -9.98 3.36 -0.45
CA VAL A 199 -9.91 4.80 -0.28
C VAL A 199 -10.49 5.43 -1.54
N ARG A 200 -11.41 6.37 -1.37
CA ARG A 200 -12.12 7.04 -2.46
C ARG A 200 -11.66 8.49 -2.57
N TYR A 201 -11.66 8.98 -3.80
CA TYR A 201 -11.17 10.30 -4.18
C TYR A 201 -12.27 11.06 -4.91
N ASP A 202 -12.25 12.39 -4.80
CA ASP A 202 -13.29 13.27 -5.35
C ASP A 202 -12.68 14.14 -6.45
N ALA A 203 -12.84 13.68 -7.70
CA ALA A 203 -12.34 14.35 -8.89
C ALA A 203 -13.09 15.67 -9.17
N ALA A 204 -14.34 15.80 -8.68
CA ALA A 204 -15.20 16.98 -8.88
C ALA A 204 -15.06 18.06 -7.80
N ALA A 205 -14.23 17.84 -6.78
CA ALA A 205 -13.87 18.86 -5.80
C ALA A 205 -13.11 20.14 -6.30
N PRO A 206 -12.55 20.30 -7.54
CA PRO A 206 -11.48 21.27 -7.75
C PRO A 206 -11.84 22.76 -7.83
N ASP A 207 -13.11 23.18 -7.76
CA ASP A 207 -13.44 24.61 -7.96
C ASP A 207 -13.88 25.39 -6.71
N LEU A 208 -14.10 24.72 -5.57
CA LEU A 208 -14.72 25.36 -4.38
C LEU A 208 -14.00 25.13 -3.05
N VAL A 209 -12.94 24.31 -3.02
CA VAL A 209 -12.24 23.93 -1.78
C VAL A 209 -10.82 24.52 -1.79
N PRO A 210 -10.29 25.06 -0.66
CA PRO A 210 -8.94 25.61 -0.63
C PRO A 210 -7.87 24.62 -1.08
N ASN A 211 -6.82 25.12 -1.73
CA ASN A 211 -5.66 24.33 -2.16
C ASN A 211 -5.09 23.49 -0.99
N GLY A 212 -4.75 22.23 -1.25
CA GLY A 212 -4.27 21.27 -0.23
C GLY A 212 -5.39 20.57 0.58
N THR A 213 -6.63 20.65 0.11
CA THR A 213 -7.76 19.92 0.71
C THR A 213 -8.52 19.06 -0.30
N GLN A 214 -8.06 18.98 -1.55
CA GLN A 214 -8.58 18.02 -2.49
C GLN A 214 -7.95 16.66 -2.22
N SER A 215 -8.75 15.61 -2.14
CA SER A 215 -8.27 14.23 -2.18
C SER A 215 -8.49 13.75 -3.62
N ASP A 216 -7.54 14.07 -4.49
CA ASP A 216 -7.33 13.48 -5.80
C ASP A 216 -6.44 12.23 -5.69
N ASN A 217 -6.51 11.30 -6.63
CA ASN A 217 -5.58 10.16 -6.64
C ASN A 217 -4.25 10.55 -7.30
N ARG A 218 -3.28 11.02 -6.50
CA ARG A 218 -1.96 11.44 -7.00
C ARG A 218 -1.17 10.32 -7.69
N PHE A 219 -1.44 9.06 -7.39
CA PHE A 219 -0.77 7.94 -8.07
C PHE A 219 -1.36 7.70 -9.46
N GLU A 220 -2.62 8.04 -9.70
CA GLU A 220 -3.22 8.02 -11.04
C GLU A 220 -2.55 9.02 -11.99
N ASP A 221 -2.13 10.18 -11.48
CA ASP A 221 -1.35 11.15 -12.25
C ASP A 221 -0.03 10.56 -12.76
N ALA A 222 0.63 9.77 -11.90
CA ALA A 222 1.91 9.15 -12.19
C ALA A 222 1.82 8.01 -13.21
N LEU A 223 0.65 7.34 -13.27
CA LEU A 223 0.43 6.17 -14.10
C LEU A 223 -0.35 6.44 -15.38
N TYR A 224 -1.18 7.50 -15.47
CA TYR A 224 -2.10 7.66 -16.60
C TYR A 224 -2.42 9.11 -16.98
N GLN A 225 -2.75 9.99 -16.01
CA GLN A 225 -3.40 11.27 -16.35
C GLN A 225 -2.48 12.28 -17.05
N ARG A 226 -1.16 12.08 -17.01
CA ARG A 226 -0.19 12.99 -17.62
C ARG A 226 0.10 12.71 -19.11
N GLY A 227 -0.65 11.80 -19.74
CA GLY A 227 -0.68 11.65 -21.19
C GLY A 227 0.58 10.97 -21.73
N THR A 228 1.44 11.71 -22.43
CA THR A 228 2.70 11.15 -22.98
C THR A 228 3.84 11.07 -21.96
N PHE A 229 3.62 11.57 -20.74
CA PHE A 229 4.60 11.53 -19.66
C PHE A 229 4.34 10.30 -18.79
N ASP A 230 5.01 9.21 -19.12
CA ASP A 230 4.93 7.93 -18.40
C ASP A 230 5.83 7.99 -17.14
N ASP A 231 5.50 8.84 -16.16
CA ASP A 231 6.40 9.15 -15.04
C ASP A 231 6.94 7.90 -14.34
N LEU A 232 6.06 6.92 -14.14
CA LEU A 232 6.40 5.61 -13.59
C LEU A 232 6.09 4.53 -14.62
N GLN A 233 7.04 3.62 -14.85
CA GLN A 233 6.80 2.49 -15.77
C GLN A 233 7.01 1.16 -15.08
N PRO A 234 6.11 0.19 -15.28
CA PRO A 234 6.21 -1.09 -14.62
C PRO A 234 7.42 -1.88 -15.16
N LEU A 235 7.93 -2.80 -14.36
CA LEU A 235 8.74 -3.89 -14.90
C LEU A 235 7.97 -4.62 -16.01
N PRO A 236 8.63 -5.11 -17.07
CA PRO A 236 7.96 -5.89 -18.12
C PRO A 236 7.24 -7.14 -17.60
N THR A 237 7.63 -7.66 -16.44
CA THR A 237 6.94 -8.79 -15.79
C THR A 237 5.58 -8.42 -15.21
N LEU A 238 5.32 -7.12 -15.04
CA LEU A 238 4.14 -6.54 -14.41
C LEU A 238 3.32 -5.68 -15.38
N ASP A 239 3.79 -5.50 -16.63
CA ASP A 239 3.19 -4.58 -17.59
C ASP A 239 1.68 -4.82 -17.79
N PHE A 240 1.24 -6.07 -17.91
CA PHE A 240 -0.17 -6.43 -18.04
C PHE A 240 -1.10 -5.98 -16.90
N LEU A 241 -0.56 -5.43 -15.81
CA LEU A 241 -1.29 -4.92 -14.65
C LEU A 241 -1.35 -3.39 -14.62
N ASP A 242 -0.76 -2.74 -15.60
CA ASP A 242 -0.56 -1.30 -15.64
C ASP A 242 -1.29 -0.67 -16.84
N PRO A 243 -1.87 0.53 -16.70
CA PRO A 243 -2.03 1.29 -15.47
C PRO A 243 -3.12 0.71 -14.57
N LYS A 244 -2.82 0.47 -13.29
CA LYS A 244 -3.82 -0.01 -12.32
C LYS A 244 -4.87 1.05 -12.01
N TYR A 245 -4.42 2.31 -11.90
CA TYR A 245 -5.28 3.47 -11.74
C TYR A 245 -5.31 4.23 -13.06
N SER A 246 -6.50 4.39 -13.59
CA SER A 246 -6.76 5.14 -14.81
C SER A 246 -8.04 5.95 -14.64
N TYR A 247 -8.32 6.84 -15.59
CA TYR A 247 -9.51 7.67 -15.54
C TYR A 247 -10.78 6.84 -15.33
N LEU A 248 -11.54 7.20 -14.30
CA LEU A 248 -12.80 6.56 -13.94
C LEU A 248 -14.00 7.43 -14.36
N SER A 249 -14.07 8.67 -13.88
CA SER A 249 -15.11 9.64 -14.23
C SER A 249 -14.72 11.08 -13.85
N ASP A 250 -15.50 12.06 -14.31
CA ASP A 250 -15.30 13.47 -13.95
C ASP A 250 -15.64 13.74 -12.46
N GLU A 251 -16.32 12.80 -11.80
CA GLU A 251 -16.77 12.93 -10.40
C GLU A 251 -15.92 12.14 -9.39
N GLU A 252 -15.25 11.07 -9.81
CA GLU A 252 -14.52 10.15 -8.95
C GLU A 252 -13.26 9.68 -9.67
N ASP A 253 -12.10 9.84 -9.03
CA ASP A 253 -10.83 9.24 -9.46
C ASP A 253 -10.80 7.76 -9.09
N ALA A 254 -9.89 7.00 -9.69
CA ALA A 254 -9.76 5.58 -9.37
C ALA A 254 -9.49 5.37 -7.87
N PRO A 255 -10.24 4.51 -7.18
CA PRO A 255 -10.02 4.25 -5.77
C PRO A 255 -8.75 3.43 -5.53
N ILE A 256 -8.10 3.62 -4.38
CA ILE A 256 -6.99 2.77 -3.95
C ILE A 256 -7.53 1.65 -3.07
N HIS A 257 -7.18 0.41 -3.41
CA HIS A 257 -7.56 -0.77 -2.66
C HIS A 257 -6.53 -1.05 -1.57
N TYR A 258 -6.95 -1.18 -0.31
CA TYR A 258 -5.97 -1.33 0.79
C TYR A 258 -6.21 -2.48 1.76
N LEU A 259 -7.38 -3.09 1.75
CA LEU A 259 -7.68 -4.31 2.50
C LEU A 259 -8.64 -5.16 1.66
N LYS A 260 -8.12 -6.21 1.03
CA LYS A 260 -8.89 -7.11 0.15
C LYS A 260 -8.76 -8.58 0.55
N ALA A 261 -9.80 -9.37 0.27
CA ALA A 261 -9.86 -10.80 0.61
C ALA A 261 -8.68 -11.63 0.04
N GLU A 262 -8.08 -11.19 -1.06
CA GLU A 262 -6.87 -11.75 -1.66
C GLU A 262 -5.73 -11.87 -0.65
N GLU A 263 -5.57 -10.89 0.26
CA GLU A 263 -4.52 -10.92 1.29
C GLU A 263 -4.73 -12.06 2.28
N ALA A 264 -5.97 -12.30 2.72
CA ALA A 264 -6.28 -13.42 3.60
C ALA A 264 -5.93 -14.74 2.93
N LEU A 265 -6.26 -14.91 1.63
CA LEU A 265 -5.94 -16.12 0.88
C LEU A 265 -4.43 -16.32 0.72
N LEU A 266 -3.67 -15.25 0.47
CA LEU A 266 -2.20 -15.29 0.37
C LEU A 266 -1.53 -15.59 1.72
N ILE A 267 -2.01 -15.01 2.83
CA ILE A 267 -1.55 -15.34 4.19
C ILE A 267 -1.78 -16.83 4.47
N LEU A 268 -2.97 -17.36 4.14
CA LEU A 268 -3.29 -18.77 4.34
C LEU A 268 -2.42 -19.69 3.46
N ALA A 269 -2.17 -19.31 2.21
CA ALA A 269 -1.30 -20.05 1.30
C ALA A 269 0.14 -20.12 1.83
N GLU A 270 0.70 -18.99 2.28
CA GLU A 270 2.05 -18.95 2.88
C GLU A 270 2.12 -19.82 4.14
N ALA A 271 1.15 -19.69 5.04
CA ALA A 271 1.12 -20.47 6.28
C ALA A 271 1.10 -21.98 5.98
N ASN A 272 0.30 -22.39 5.00
CA ASN A 272 0.22 -23.78 4.56
C ASN A 272 1.53 -24.25 3.91
N LEU A 273 2.20 -23.44 3.10
CA LEU A 273 3.53 -23.78 2.55
C LEU A 273 4.59 -23.91 3.65
N ALA A 274 4.59 -23.01 4.64
CA ALA A 274 5.46 -23.09 5.81
C ALA A 274 5.24 -24.38 6.63
N ASP A 275 4.02 -24.90 6.68
CA ASP A 275 3.69 -26.19 7.30
C ASP A 275 3.81 -27.39 6.35
N SER A 276 4.36 -27.20 5.15
CA SER A 276 4.45 -28.22 4.08
C SER A 276 3.09 -28.83 3.67
N ASN A 277 1.99 -28.12 3.91
CA ASN A 277 0.63 -28.50 3.55
C ASN A 277 0.26 -28.00 2.15
N VAL A 278 0.98 -28.52 1.14
CA VAL A 278 0.79 -28.14 -0.27
C VAL A 278 -0.68 -28.23 -0.74
N PRO A 279 -1.47 -29.28 -0.42
CA PRO A 279 -2.86 -29.36 -0.88
C PRO A 279 -3.74 -28.21 -0.39
N ALA A 280 -3.53 -27.73 0.83
CA ALA A 280 -4.27 -26.59 1.36
C ALA A 280 -3.81 -25.26 0.73
N ALA A 281 -2.51 -25.09 0.53
CA ALA A 281 -1.98 -23.93 -0.20
C ALA A 281 -2.55 -23.87 -1.63
N GLN A 282 -2.62 -25.00 -2.34
CA GLN A 282 -3.24 -25.10 -3.66
C GLN A 282 -4.72 -24.72 -3.64
N ALA A 283 -5.45 -25.13 -2.61
CA ALA A 283 -6.86 -24.74 -2.46
C ALA A 283 -7.00 -23.23 -2.24
N ASN A 284 -6.16 -22.62 -1.40
CA ASN A 284 -6.17 -21.17 -1.19
C ASN A 284 -5.84 -20.39 -2.47
N LEU A 285 -4.83 -20.82 -3.24
CA LEU A 285 -4.48 -20.17 -4.51
C LEU A 285 -5.53 -20.39 -5.61
N THR A 286 -6.25 -21.52 -5.58
CA THR A 286 -7.37 -21.75 -6.50
C THR A 286 -8.52 -20.79 -6.19
N GLU A 287 -8.89 -20.63 -4.91
CA GLU A 287 -9.89 -19.66 -4.48
C GLU A 287 -9.45 -18.22 -4.79
N LEU A 288 -8.15 -17.92 -4.71
CA LEU A 288 -7.59 -16.64 -5.13
C LEU A 288 -7.81 -16.36 -6.62
N LEU A 289 -7.52 -17.33 -7.50
CA LEU A 289 -7.77 -17.17 -8.94
C LEU A 289 -9.26 -17.00 -9.25
N GLU A 290 -10.12 -17.76 -8.57
CA GLU A 290 -11.57 -17.63 -8.71
C GLU A 290 -12.05 -16.23 -8.29
N LEU A 291 -11.51 -15.68 -7.19
CA LEU A 291 -11.82 -14.33 -6.74
C LEU A 291 -11.32 -13.27 -7.74
N ILE A 292 -10.06 -13.35 -8.17
CA ILE A 292 -9.46 -12.41 -9.13
C ILE A 292 -10.28 -12.38 -10.43
N ALA A 293 -10.77 -13.53 -10.90
CA ALA A 293 -11.60 -13.61 -12.10
C ALA A 293 -12.96 -12.87 -11.97
N THR A 294 -13.36 -12.47 -10.76
CA THR A 294 -14.57 -11.66 -10.51
C THR A 294 -14.29 -10.17 -10.36
N ARG A 295 -13.01 -9.77 -10.29
CA ARG A 295 -12.61 -8.38 -10.12
C ARG A 295 -12.79 -7.58 -11.41
N GLU A 296 -12.90 -6.27 -11.26
CA GLU A 296 -13.01 -5.35 -12.39
C GLU A 296 -11.73 -5.41 -13.25
N VAL A 297 -11.95 -5.46 -14.56
CA VAL A 297 -10.95 -5.21 -15.60
C VAL A 297 -11.49 -4.04 -16.40
N ARG A 298 -10.68 -2.99 -16.53
CA ARG A 298 -11.03 -1.76 -17.20
C ARG A 298 -10.38 -1.70 -18.56
N SER A 299 -11.15 -1.28 -19.55
CA SER A 299 -10.66 -1.03 -20.90
C SER A 299 -10.26 0.44 -21.01
N VAL A 300 -9.01 0.72 -21.34
CA VAL A 300 -8.43 2.07 -21.38
C VAL A 300 -7.67 2.29 -22.68
N ASP A 301 -7.83 3.46 -23.30
CA ASP A 301 -6.98 3.85 -24.44
C ASP A 301 -5.62 4.27 -23.88
N ASP A 302 -4.61 3.50 -24.24
CA ASP A 302 -3.22 3.65 -23.79
C ASP A 302 -2.26 3.86 -24.97
N ALA A 303 -2.79 4.16 -26.16
CA ALA A 303 -2.01 4.27 -27.40
C ALA A 303 -1.16 5.54 -27.50
N ILE A 304 -1.30 6.45 -26.52
CA ILE A 304 -0.56 7.71 -26.45
C ILE A 304 0.73 7.53 -25.63
N GLU A 305 0.79 6.55 -24.73
CA GLU A 305 1.99 6.26 -23.93
C GLU A 305 3.13 5.70 -24.80
N GLY A 306 4.31 6.30 -24.69
CA GLY A 306 5.45 6.05 -25.57
C GLY A 306 6.43 5.00 -25.06
N ARG A 307 6.25 4.51 -23.82
CA ARG A 307 7.20 3.66 -23.09
C ARG A 307 8.60 4.27 -23.03
N THR A 308 8.62 5.52 -22.53
CA THR A 308 9.69 6.50 -22.25
C THR A 308 9.78 7.59 -23.31
N GLU A 309 9.67 8.86 -22.89
CA GLU A 309 9.81 10.01 -23.80
C GLU A 309 11.28 10.19 -24.26
N ASP A 310 12.22 9.99 -23.34
CA ASP A 310 13.64 10.24 -23.55
C ASP A 310 14.37 9.16 -24.38
N ASP A 311 13.86 7.91 -24.39
CA ASP A 311 14.40 6.83 -25.22
C ASP A 311 13.29 5.94 -25.83
N PRO A 312 12.47 6.47 -26.76
CA PRO A 312 11.31 5.76 -27.30
C PRO A 312 11.67 4.40 -27.88
N GLY A 313 10.93 3.36 -27.47
CA GLY A 313 11.17 1.97 -27.88
C GLY A 313 12.27 1.25 -27.10
N SER A 314 12.83 1.88 -26.06
CA SER A 314 13.76 1.23 -25.12
C SER A 314 13.08 0.22 -24.20
N ARG A 315 11.75 0.28 -24.09
CA ARG A 315 10.93 -0.61 -23.26
C ARG A 315 9.88 -1.33 -24.11
N PRO A 316 9.45 -2.54 -23.68
CA PRO A 316 8.52 -3.35 -24.44
C PRO A 316 7.10 -2.81 -24.36
N ASP A 317 6.41 -2.77 -25.51
CA ASP A 317 5.06 -2.21 -25.70
C ASP A 317 4.18 -3.09 -26.61
N ASN A 318 4.59 -4.33 -26.87
CA ASN A 318 3.96 -5.23 -27.82
C ASN A 318 3.65 -6.61 -27.21
N ALA A 319 2.44 -7.12 -27.47
CA ALA A 319 1.96 -8.41 -26.96
C ALA A 319 2.78 -9.65 -27.37
N THR A 320 3.64 -9.54 -28.39
CA THR A 320 4.54 -10.63 -28.81
C THR A 320 5.82 -10.73 -27.96
N VAL A 321 6.08 -9.76 -27.08
CA VAL A 321 7.27 -9.74 -26.24
C VAL A 321 7.26 -10.93 -25.27
N VAL A 322 8.43 -11.56 -25.13
CA VAL A 322 8.70 -12.61 -24.17
C VAL A 322 9.60 -12.06 -23.06
N VAL A 323 9.08 -12.03 -21.84
CA VAL A 323 9.77 -11.50 -20.66
C VAL A 323 10.25 -12.64 -19.79
N ASN A 324 11.56 -12.75 -19.56
CA ASN A 324 12.15 -13.84 -18.77
C ASN A 324 11.67 -15.25 -19.23
N GLY A 325 11.45 -15.43 -20.54
CA GLY A 325 10.93 -16.67 -21.12
C GLY A 325 9.41 -16.88 -21.02
N ARG A 326 8.65 -15.91 -20.50
CA ARG A 326 7.19 -15.94 -20.34
C ARG A 326 6.53 -14.98 -21.34
N ALA A 327 5.52 -15.47 -22.05
CA ALA A 327 4.73 -14.66 -22.99
C ALA A 327 3.48 -14.08 -22.31
N GLY A 328 2.89 -13.04 -22.89
CA GLY A 328 1.62 -12.46 -22.45
C GLY A 328 1.71 -11.60 -21.19
N LEU A 329 2.92 -11.16 -20.80
CA LEU A 329 3.12 -10.24 -19.68
C LEU A 329 3.17 -8.77 -20.12
N VAL A 330 3.26 -8.51 -21.42
CA VAL A 330 3.27 -7.18 -22.02
C VAL A 330 2.03 -7.02 -22.90
N LEU A 331 1.34 -5.88 -22.82
CA LEU A 331 0.18 -5.56 -23.67
C LEU A 331 0.62 -4.86 -24.96
N ASP A 332 -0.22 -4.89 -26.00
CA ASP A 332 0.00 -4.14 -27.22
C ASP A 332 -0.54 -2.71 -27.06
N ARG A 333 0.31 -1.82 -26.56
CA ARG A 333 -0.06 -0.45 -26.18
C ARG A 333 -0.46 0.38 -27.38
N GLN A 334 0.16 0.14 -28.53
CA GLN A 334 -0.10 0.90 -29.76
C GLN A 334 -1.39 0.49 -30.49
N SER A 335 -2.12 -0.51 -29.99
CA SER A 335 -3.30 -1.08 -30.64
C SER A 335 -4.62 -0.37 -30.34
N GLY A 336 -4.62 0.62 -29.44
CA GLY A 336 -5.80 1.33 -28.93
C GLY A 336 -6.14 0.86 -27.52
N ASP A 337 -7.41 0.53 -27.28
CA ASP A 337 -7.87 0.10 -25.96
C ASP A 337 -7.19 -1.21 -25.49
N VAL A 338 -6.69 -1.20 -24.26
CA VAL A 338 -6.14 -2.37 -23.55
C VAL A 338 -6.96 -2.68 -22.29
N ASP A 339 -7.10 -3.96 -21.96
CA ASP A 339 -7.84 -4.44 -20.80
C ASP A 339 -6.90 -4.66 -19.61
N VAL A 340 -7.04 -3.86 -18.56
CA VAL A 340 -6.15 -3.85 -17.39
C VAL A 340 -6.94 -4.08 -16.10
N PRO A 341 -6.51 -4.99 -15.19
CA PRO A 341 -7.16 -5.18 -13.90
C PRO A 341 -7.05 -3.93 -13.01
N SER A 342 -8.19 -3.38 -12.58
CA SER A 342 -8.20 -2.19 -11.71
C SER A 342 -8.18 -2.53 -10.21
N VAL A 343 -8.56 -3.76 -9.83
CA VAL A 343 -8.53 -4.22 -8.42
C VAL A 343 -7.36 -5.16 -8.16
N SER A 344 -7.39 -6.37 -8.73
CA SER A 344 -6.36 -7.40 -8.58
C SER A 344 -6.19 -8.12 -9.91
N GLY A 345 -4.95 -8.34 -10.34
CA GLY A 345 -4.61 -9.18 -11.47
C GLY A 345 -3.47 -10.13 -11.12
N THR A 346 -3.30 -11.20 -11.90
CA THR A 346 -2.15 -12.09 -11.74
C THR A 346 -1.88 -12.89 -13.01
N SER A 347 -0.61 -13.24 -13.20
CA SER A 347 -0.14 -14.18 -14.21
C SER A 347 -0.17 -15.63 -13.73
N LEU A 348 -0.55 -15.88 -12.47
CA LEU A 348 -0.68 -17.22 -11.89
C LEU A 348 -1.69 -18.06 -12.67
N THR A 349 -1.30 -19.29 -13.01
CA THR A 349 -2.14 -20.22 -13.75
C THR A 349 -2.56 -21.43 -12.91
N ALA A 350 -3.69 -22.05 -13.27
CA ALA A 350 -4.12 -23.32 -12.66
C ALA A 350 -3.07 -24.44 -12.81
N GLY A 351 -2.26 -24.40 -13.88
CA GLY A 351 -1.16 -25.34 -14.10
C GLY A 351 -0.02 -25.16 -13.10
N GLU A 352 0.36 -23.91 -12.81
CA GLU A 352 1.36 -23.59 -11.78
C GLU A 352 0.85 -23.96 -10.38
N ILE A 353 -0.43 -23.71 -10.07
CA ILE A 353 -1.03 -24.15 -8.81
C ILE A 353 -0.95 -25.69 -8.68
N ALA A 354 -1.34 -26.43 -9.73
CA ALA A 354 -1.28 -27.89 -9.71
C ALA A 354 0.16 -28.42 -9.54
N GLY A 355 1.16 -27.67 -10.03
CA GLY A 355 2.59 -27.97 -9.90
C GLY A 355 3.27 -27.43 -8.64
N LEU A 356 2.54 -26.71 -7.77
CA LEU A 356 3.08 -26.09 -6.56
C LEU A 356 3.76 -27.10 -5.63
N THR A 357 4.91 -26.72 -5.09
CA THR A 357 5.73 -27.48 -4.14
C THR A 357 5.96 -26.68 -2.86
N ALA A 358 6.35 -27.35 -1.77
CA ALA A 358 6.72 -26.69 -0.49
C ALA A 358 8.22 -26.37 -0.40
N ASP A 359 8.83 -26.03 -1.54
CA ASP A 359 10.23 -25.62 -1.65
C ASP A 359 10.34 -24.15 -2.10
N ASP A 360 11.56 -23.70 -2.37
CA ASP A 360 11.85 -22.32 -2.76
C ASP A 360 11.06 -21.91 -4.01
N ALA A 361 10.92 -22.81 -4.99
CA ALA A 361 10.16 -22.52 -6.21
C ALA A 361 8.67 -22.25 -5.94
N GLY A 362 8.06 -22.97 -4.99
CA GLY A 362 6.67 -22.70 -4.59
C GLY A 362 6.51 -21.39 -3.83
N LEU A 363 7.51 -21.02 -3.02
CA LEU A 363 7.56 -19.75 -2.30
C LEU A 363 7.77 -18.57 -3.27
N GLU A 364 8.65 -18.72 -4.25
CA GLU A 364 8.89 -17.74 -5.32
C GLU A 364 7.62 -17.49 -6.13
N LEU A 365 6.88 -18.55 -6.48
CA LEU A 365 5.58 -18.45 -7.15
C LEU A 365 4.58 -17.66 -6.30
N LEU A 366 4.51 -17.94 -4.99
CA LEU A 366 3.63 -17.22 -4.07
C LEU A 366 3.99 -15.73 -3.99
N TYR A 367 5.27 -15.39 -3.82
CA TYR A 367 5.71 -13.99 -3.69
C TYR A 367 5.60 -13.21 -4.99
N ARG A 368 5.79 -13.86 -6.14
CA ARG A 368 5.46 -13.26 -7.45
C ARG A 368 3.95 -12.96 -7.54
N THR A 369 3.11 -13.91 -7.13
CA THR A 369 1.65 -13.72 -7.12
C THR A 369 1.27 -12.56 -6.19
N ARG A 370 1.90 -12.48 -5.01
CA ARG A 370 1.67 -11.41 -4.04
C ARG A 370 2.06 -10.03 -4.61
N GLN A 371 3.21 -9.94 -5.28
CA GLN A 371 3.64 -8.72 -5.98
C GLN A 371 2.62 -8.29 -7.04
N GLU A 372 2.17 -9.21 -7.89
CA GLU A 372 1.20 -8.92 -8.95
C GLU A 372 -0.17 -8.48 -8.39
N VAL A 373 -0.67 -9.18 -7.36
CA VAL A 373 -1.98 -8.86 -6.77
C VAL A 373 -1.99 -7.48 -6.09
N PHE A 374 -0.86 -7.06 -5.53
CA PHE A 374 -0.72 -5.82 -4.75
C PHE A 374 0.16 -4.75 -5.41
N ILE A 375 0.41 -4.85 -6.73
CA ILE A 375 1.06 -3.77 -7.47
C ILE A 375 0.32 -2.45 -7.25
N ALA A 376 1.05 -1.34 -7.10
CA ALA A 376 0.46 -0.02 -6.86
C ALA A 376 -0.42 0.07 -5.59
N GLU A 377 -0.20 -0.80 -4.59
CA GLU A 377 -0.85 -0.76 -3.27
C GLU A 377 0.15 -0.54 -2.11
N GLY A 378 1.43 -0.35 -2.42
CA GLY A 378 2.49 -0.01 -1.45
C GLY A 378 2.96 -1.19 -0.60
N LEU A 379 2.43 -2.40 -0.80
CA LEU A 379 2.82 -3.58 -0.03
C LEU A 379 4.15 -4.16 -0.47
N ARG A 380 4.55 -3.96 -1.73
CA ARG A 380 5.82 -4.50 -2.23
C ARG A 380 7.03 -3.95 -1.47
N PHE A 381 7.01 -2.65 -1.16
CA PHE A 381 8.00 -2.01 -0.31
C PHE A 381 8.15 -2.71 1.05
N VAL A 382 7.03 -3.04 1.68
CA VAL A 382 6.97 -3.70 2.99
C VAL A 382 7.42 -5.16 2.89
N ASP A 383 7.00 -5.87 1.85
CA ASP A 383 7.37 -7.27 1.59
C ASP A 383 8.88 -7.42 1.30
N MET A 384 9.52 -6.38 0.75
CA MET A 384 10.97 -6.29 0.59
C MET A 384 11.70 -5.97 1.90
N GLY A 385 10.98 -5.71 3.00
CA GLY A 385 11.54 -5.39 4.31
C GLY A 385 12.07 -3.97 4.44
N LEU A 386 11.72 -3.08 3.50
CA LEU A 386 12.17 -1.69 3.49
C LEU A 386 11.39 -0.86 4.51
N LYS A 387 12.04 0.17 5.05
CA LYS A 387 11.40 1.20 5.86
C LYS A 387 11.93 2.58 5.48
N LEU A 388 11.01 3.54 5.41
CA LEU A 388 11.28 4.97 5.30
C LEU A 388 11.98 5.49 6.58
N ILE A 389 12.31 6.78 6.59
CA ILE A 389 12.84 7.47 7.75
C ILE A 389 11.91 8.60 8.20
N VAL A 390 12.03 8.99 9.45
CA VAL A 390 11.40 10.19 9.97
C VAL A 390 12.03 11.45 9.36
N ASP A 391 11.25 12.50 9.23
CA ASP A 391 11.70 13.75 8.63
C ASP A 391 12.65 14.54 9.56
N GLU A 392 13.40 15.46 8.95
CA GLU A 392 14.35 16.29 9.68
C GLU A 392 13.66 17.19 10.73
N ASN A 393 12.42 17.64 10.51
CA ASN A 393 11.75 18.51 11.48
C ASN A 393 11.47 17.79 12.79
N GLU A 394 11.03 16.53 12.74
CA GLU A 394 10.82 15.74 13.95
C GLU A 394 12.12 15.64 14.76
N VAL A 395 13.27 15.40 14.11
CA VAL A 395 14.59 15.36 14.77
C VAL A 395 14.99 16.72 15.35
N LEU A 396 14.68 17.82 14.67
CA LEU A 396 15.07 19.17 15.11
C LEU A 396 14.17 19.74 16.21
N GLN A 397 12.91 19.31 16.28
CA GLN A 397 11.90 19.90 17.15
C GLN A 397 11.56 19.02 18.37
N ASN A 398 11.82 17.71 18.31
CA ASN A 398 11.54 16.78 19.39
C ASN A 398 12.79 16.48 20.21
N GLU A 399 12.81 16.95 21.47
CA GLU A 399 13.95 16.75 22.38
C GLU A 399 14.20 15.28 22.78
N ASN A 400 13.26 14.38 22.49
CA ASN A 400 13.36 12.95 22.75
C ASN A 400 14.01 12.17 21.60
N ILE A 401 14.38 12.84 20.50
CA ILE A 401 14.89 12.22 19.28
C ILE A 401 16.23 12.87 18.91
N SER A 402 17.21 12.04 18.56
CA SER A 402 18.52 12.47 18.10
C SER A 402 18.89 11.80 16.78
N ALA A 403 19.70 12.49 15.97
CA ALA A 403 20.24 11.92 14.74
C ALA A 403 21.03 10.64 15.03
N GLY A 404 20.68 9.55 14.35
CA GLY A 404 21.23 8.21 14.57
C GLY A 404 20.34 7.29 15.39
N ASP A 405 19.28 7.81 16.01
CA ASP A 405 18.27 6.99 16.69
C ASP A 405 17.46 6.14 15.69
N LEU A 406 16.85 5.06 16.19
CA LEU A 406 15.96 4.21 15.40
C LEU A 406 14.87 5.05 14.73
N GLY A 407 14.69 4.88 13.42
CA GLY A 407 13.75 5.65 12.60
C GLY A 407 14.34 6.92 11.97
N THR A 408 15.51 7.39 12.43
CA THR A 408 16.24 8.51 11.78
C THR A 408 17.27 8.05 10.76
N VAL A 409 17.48 6.73 10.65
CA VAL A 409 18.41 6.08 9.72
C VAL A 409 17.63 5.05 8.91
N ALA A 410 17.92 5.01 7.61
CA ALA A 410 17.29 4.08 6.68
C ALA A 410 17.51 2.62 7.13
N LEU A 411 16.45 1.84 7.12
CA LEU A 411 16.51 0.39 7.31
C LEU A 411 16.28 -0.26 5.95
N ILE A 412 17.39 -0.68 5.34
CA ILE A 412 17.41 -1.41 4.07
C ILE A 412 17.99 -2.80 4.37
N PRO A 413 17.28 -3.90 4.08
CA PRO A 413 17.83 -5.23 4.28
C PRO A 413 19.14 -5.41 3.48
N PRO A 414 20.20 -6.00 4.06
CA PRO A 414 21.52 -6.03 3.43
C PRO A 414 21.55 -6.66 2.02
N PHE A 415 20.68 -7.63 1.77
CA PHE A 415 20.55 -8.28 0.46
C PHE A 415 19.81 -7.44 -0.58
N ILE A 416 18.99 -6.47 -0.15
CA ILE A 416 18.38 -5.46 -1.03
C ILE A 416 19.38 -4.32 -1.26
N ASP A 417 20.08 -3.85 -0.23
CA ASP A 417 21.10 -2.79 -0.36
C ASP A 417 22.20 -3.19 -1.38
N ALA A 418 22.55 -4.48 -1.41
CA ALA A 418 23.52 -5.03 -2.36
C ALA A 418 23.09 -4.94 -3.84
N ILE A 419 21.80 -4.77 -4.13
CA ILE A 419 21.23 -4.75 -5.48
C ILE A 419 20.45 -3.47 -5.80
N LYS A 420 20.38 -2.48 -4.89
CA LYS A 420 19.44 -1.36 -4.97
C LYS A 420 19.48 -0.55 -6.28
N THR A 421 20.61 -0.53 -6.97
CA THR A 421 20.76 0.14 -8.27
C THR A 421 20.35 -0.72 -9.47
N GLN A 422 19.71 -1.87 -9.22
CA GLN A 422 19.33 -2.88 -10.22
C GLN A 422 17.91 -3.43 -9.99
N LEU A 423 17.13 -2.85 -9.05
CA LEU A 423 15.83 -3.37 -8.64
C LEU A 423 14.85 -3.47 -9.82
N ASP A 424 14.86 -2.44 -10.65
CA ASP A 424 13.97 -2.18 -11.78
C ASP A 424 14.70 -2.21 -13.15
N ALA A 425 15.99 -2.59 -13.13
CA ALA A 425 16.83 -2.61 -14.31
C ALA A 425 16.45 -3.75 -15.27
N ILE A 426 16.37 -3.43 -16.56
CA ILE A 426 16.02 -4.38 -17.61
C ILE A 426 16.97 -4.32 -18.81
N THR A 427 16.96 -5.39 -19.61
CA THR A 427 17.45 -5.38 -20.99
C THR A 427 16.30 -5.71 -21.92
N TYR A 428 16.14 -4.95 -23.00
CA TYR A 428 15.14 -5.22 -24.04
C TYR A 428 15.81 -5.23 -25.42
N ASP A 429 15.58 -6.30 -26.19
CA ASP A 429 15.97 -6.40 -27.60
C ASP A 429 14.71 -6.34 -28.46
N ALA A 430 14.41 -5.16 -29.00
CA ALA A 430 13.27 -4.92 -29.89
C ALA A 430 13.30 -5.75 -31.19
N GLY A 431 14.50 -6.16 -31.65
CA GLY A 431 14.64 -6.97 -32.86
C GLY A 431 14.22 -8.42 -32.65
N THR A 432 14.38 -8.94 -31.43
CA THR A 432 13.95 -10.30 -31.06
C THR A 432 12.66 -10.35 -30.24
N GLY A 433 12.21 -9.22 -29.70
CA GLY A 433 11.06 -9.15 -28.81
C GLY A 433 11.33 -9.81 -27.45
N VAL A 434 12.56 -9.76 -26.95
CA VAL A 434 12.95 -10.38 -25.68
C VAL A 434 13.28 -9.31 -24.66
N ALA A 435 12.60 -9.34 -23.52
CA ALA A 435 12.92 -8.52 -22.35
C ALA A 435 13.41 -9.41 -21.21
N THR A 436 14.34 -8.89 -20.40
CA THR A 436 14.88 -9.60 -19.23
C THR A 436 15.09 -8.64 -18.08
N THR A 437 14.64 -9.02 -16.89
CA THR A 437 14.93 -8.27 -15.66
C THR A 437 16.35 -8.61 -15.18
N ALA A 438 17.11 -7.61 -14.75
CA ALA A 438 18.48 -7.81 -14.29
C ALA A 438 18.53 -8.66 -13.02
N VAL A 439 17.55 -8.46 -12.14
CA VAL A 439 17.41 -9.17 -10.87
C VAL A 439 15.97 -9.68 -10.75
N ASN A 440 15.80 -10.88 -10.18
CA ASN A 440 14.51 -11.34 -9.70
C ASN A 440 14.47 -11.16 -8.18
N VAL A 441 13.84 -10.09 -7.72
CA VAL A 441 13.78 -9.78 -6.28
C VAL A 441 13.06 -10.89 -5.51
N ASN A 442 12.06 -11.56 -6.10
CA ASN A 442 11.35 -12.67 -5.43
C ASN A 442 12.29 -13.84 -5.09
N GLU A 443 13.22 -14.21 -5.98
CA GLU A 443 14.27 -15.21 -5.70
C GLU A 443 15.16 -14.76 -4.53
N ILE A 444 15.49 -13.47 -4.46
CA ILE A 444 16.33 -12.92 -3.39
C ILE A 444 15.59 -12.93 -2.05
N LEU A 445 14.30 -12.58 -2.03
CA LEU A 445 13.50 -12.65 -0.80
C LEU A 445 13.45 -14.09 -0.28
N VAL A 446 13.20 -15.06 -1.17
CA VAL A 446 13.13 -16.50 -0.81
C VAL A 446 14.49 -17.05 -0.37
N ALA A 447 15.58 -16.67 -1.03
CA ALA A 447 16.94 -17.04 -0.61
C ALA A 447 17.27 -16.51 0.80
N ASN A 448 16.61 -15.44 1.25
CA ASN A 448 16.79 -14.83 2.55
C ASN A 448 15.59 -15.07 3.50
N LYS A 449 14.73 -16.06 3.23
CA LYS A 449 13.48 -16.30 3.98
C LYS A 449 13.61 -16.52 5.50
N SER A 450 14.81 -16.84 5.98
CA SER A 450 15.10 -16.99 7.43
C SER A 450 15.54 -15.68 8.10
N SER A 451 15.61 -14.60 7.34
CA SER A 451 15.91 -13.25 7.82
C SER A 451 14.69 -12.67 8.55
N GLU A 452 14.91 -11.84 9.58
CA GLU A 452 13.83 -11.13 10.26
C GLU A 452 13.13 -10.07 9.40
N PHE A 453 13.72 -9.71 8.26
CA PHE A 453 13.20 -8.64 7.39
C PHE A 453 12.06 -9.06 6.46
N VAL A 454 11.99 -10.35 6.09
CA VAL A 454 11.14 -10.82 4.98
C VAL A 454 10.59 -12.20 5.30
N LEU A 455 9.51 -12.60 4.61
CA LEU A 455 8.90 -13.93 4.72
C LEU A 455 8.58 -14.33 6.17
N PRO A 456 7.64 -13.63 6.83
CA PRO A 456 7.47 -13.67 8.29
C PRO A 456 7.15 -15.05 8.91
N PHE A 457 6.83 -16.06 8.09
CA PHE A 457 6.50 -17.41 8.55
C PHE A 457 7.66 -18.42 8.45
N HIS A 458 8.87 -18.00 8.03
CA HIS A 458 9.98 -18.89 7.62
C HIS A 458 11.29 -18.78 8.42
#